data_AF-A0A2D4XBV4-F1
#
_entry.id   AF-A0A2D4XBV4-F1
#
_cell.length_a   1.000
_cell.length_b   1.000
_cell.length_c   1.000
_cell.angle_alpha   90.00
_cell.angle_beta   90.00
_cell.angle_gamma   90.00
#
_symmetry.space_group_name_H-M   'P 1'
#
loop_
_entity.id
_entity.type
_entity.pdbx_description
1 polymer ?
#
loop_
_entity_poly.entity_id
_entity_poly.type
_entity_poly.pdbx_seq_one_letter_code
_entity_poly.pdbx_strand_id
1 'polypeptide(L)'
;MGLPSLSIEQWLLSAAAVATVAFLGVALLQPGLFDPEPDWEVSDGCLGGLQHSDVGISFHYHPNLKVIVDGEQMPIAPNTGIDQSGCREGMRWVHVHDSSETGFTKLHIETPDKMNVPLGAFFEIWDREGGPKLMGPDDKKFDIDRSGISDWEEYDISMTVNGDSNDKFEEYVMQDHDDIELILVSK
;
A
#
# COMPACT_ATOMS: atom_id res chain seq x y z
N MET A 1 19.54 -54.56 9.97
CA MET A 1 19.13 -54.07 8.63
C MET A 1 19.99 -52.87 8.32
N GLY A 2 20.89 -52.97 7.34
CA GLY A 2 21.67 -51.82 6.88
C GLY A 2 20.74 -50.87 6.14
N LEU A 3 20.78 -49.58 6.46
CA LEU A 3 20.06 -48.57 5.69
C LEU A 3 20.56 -48.63 4.24
N PRO A 4 19.68 -48.60 3.23
CA PRO A 4 20.11 -48.52 1.85
C PRO A 4 20.96 -47.25 1.67
N SER A 5 22.17 -47.42 1.15
CA SER A 5 23.03 -46.29 0.80
C SER A 5 22.43 -45.62 -0.44
N LEU A 6 21.87 -44.43 -0.26
CA LEU A 6 21.42 -43.62 -1.38
C LEU A 6 22.65 -43.11 -2.16
N SER A 7 22.51 -43.06 -3.48
CA SER A 7 23.43 -42.30 -4.34
C SER A 7 23.34 -40.80 -4.03
N ILE A 8 24.35 -40.04 -4.46
CA ILE A 8 24.38 -38.58 -4.28
C ILE A 8 23.18 -37.95 -5.00
N GLU A 9 22.84 -38.44 -6.19
CA GLU A 9 21.69 -37.99 -6.98
C GLU A 9 20.37 -38.22 -6.23
N GLN A 10 20.20 -39.39 -5.61
CA GLN A 10 19.01 -39.70 -4.82
C GLN A 10 18.91 -38.84 -3.55
N TRP A 11 20.04 -38.52 -2.91
CA TRP A 11 20.08 -37.57 -1.79
C TRP A 11 19.68 -36.16 -2.22
N LEU A 12 20.23 -35.67 -3.34
CA LEU A 12 19.90 -34.36 -3.89
C LEU A 12 18.42 -34.26 -4.27
N LEU A 13 17.89 -35.28 -4.95
CA LEU A 13 16.46 -35.33 -5.31
C LEU A 13 15.55 -35.36 -4.08
N SER A 14 15.91 -36.15 -3.06
CA SER A 14 15.14 -36.24 -1.82
C SER A 14 15.15 -34.90 -1.05
N ALA A 15 16.31 -34.25 -0.97
CA ALA A 15 16.45 -32.94 -0.34
C ALA A 15 15.64 -31.86 -1.07
N ALA A 16 15.70 -31.84 -2.42
CA ALA A 16 14.91 -30.91 -3.24
C ALA A 16 13.40 -31.13 -3.06
N ALA A 17 12.95 -32.39 -3.00
CA ALA A 17 11.55 -32.72 -2.76
C ALA A 17 11.08 -32.23 -1.38
N VAL A 18 11.87 -32.47 -0.33
CA VAL A 18 11.56 -32.00 1.03
C VAL A 18 11.52 -30.48 1.09
N ALA A 19 12.50 -29.79 0.48
CA ALA A 19 12.52 -28.33 0.43
C ALA A 19 11.30 -27.75 -0.30
N THR A 20 10.89 -28.38 -1.40
CA THR A 20 9.72 -27.95 -2.17
C THR A 20 8.43 -28.14 -1.37
N VAL A 21 8.26 -29.28 -0.70
CA VAL A 21 7.08 -29.53 0.16
C VAL A 21 7.06 -28.56 1.35
N ALA A 22 8.21 -28.28 1.96
CA ALA A 22 8.31 -27.30 3.03
C ALA A 22 7.95 -25.89 2.54
N PHE A 23 8.48 -25.49 1.38
CA PHE A 23 8.16 -24.20 0.77
C PHE A 23 6.66 -24.07 0.46
N LEU A 24 6.04 -25.08 -0.16
CA LEU A 24 4.60 -25.10 -0.42
C LEU A 24 3.79 -25.08 0.87
N GLY A 25 4.23 -25.82 1.90
CA GLY A 25 3.61 -25.80 3.22
C GLY A 25 3.61 -24.40 3.83
N VAL A 26 4.76 -23.70 3.78
CA VAL A 26 4.87 -22.32 4.25
C VAL A 26 4.02 -21.38 3.40
N ALA A 27 4.08 -21.47 2.07
CA ALA A 27 3.32 -20.60 1.18
C ALA A 27 1.79 -20.74 1.36
N LEU A 28 1.30 -21.94 1.68
CA LEU A 28 -0.12 -22.18 1.90
C LEU A 28 -0.58 -21.82 3.33
N LEU A 29 0.28 -21.97 4.33
CA LEU A 29 -0.08 -21.73 5.73
C LEU A 29 0.27 -20.32 6.23
N GLN A 30 1.26 -19.68 5.61
CA GLN A 30 1.79 -18.37 5.95
C GLN A 30 2.10 -17.58 4.66
N PRO A 31 1.07 -17.28 3.84
CA PRO A 31 1.26 -16.58 2.57
C PRO A 31 1.95 -15.21 2.75
N GLY A 32 1.68 -14.53 3.87
CA GLY A 32 2.28 -13.22 4.16
C GLY A 32 3.78 -13.23 4.51
N LEU A 33 4.42 -14.40 4.69
CA LEU A 33 5.85 -14.46 5.00
C LEU A 33 6.74 -13.87 3.88
N PHE A 34 6.25 -13.87 2.65
CA PHE A 34 6.97 -13.37 1.48
C PHE A 34 6.49 -11.99 1.04
N ASP A 35 5.62 -11.36 1.82
CA ASP A 35 5.16 -10.02 1.50
C ASP A 35 6.28 -9.01 1.70
N PRO A 36 6.39 -8.00 0.82
CA PRO A 36 7.34 -6.92 1.00
C PRO A 36 7.03 -6.15 2.28
N GLU A 37 8.05 -5.89 3.10
CA GLU A 37 7.92 -5.02 4.26
C GLU A 37 7.63 -3.57 3.80
N PRO A 38 6.59 -2.90 4.34
CA PRO A 38 6.25 -1.53 3.96
C PRO A 38 7.28 -0.47 4.35
N ASP A 39 7.63 0.41 3.41
CA ASP A 39 8.51 1.57 3.64
C ASP A 39 7.67 2.79 4.08
N TRP A 40 7.33 2.87 5.37
CA TRP A 40 6.48 3.94 5.91
C TRP A 40 7.09 5.35 5.79
N GLU A 41 8.43 5.46 5.82
CA GLU A 41 9.14 6.74 5.70
C GLU A 41 8.91 7.47 4.37
N VAL A 42 8.32 6.79 3.38
CA VAL A 42 7.93 7.37 2.09
C VAL A 42 6.96 8.54 2.26
N SER A 43 6.12 8.54 3.31
CA SER A 43 5.18 9.63 3.56
C SER A 43 5.89 10.97 3.82
N ASP A 44 7.13 10.94 4.30
CA ASP A 44 7.95 12.12 4.57
C ASP A 44 8.81 12.57 3.38
N GLY A 45 8.89 11.76 2.32
CA GLY A 45 9.60 12.06 1.10
C GLY A 45 9.15 13.37 0.43
N CYS A 46 10.10 14.08 -0.18
CA CYS A 46 9.85 15.33 -0.89
C CYS A 46 10.80 15.45 -2.09
N LEU A 47 10.25 15.67 -3.30
CA LEU A 47 11.04 15.84 -4.52
C LEU A 47 11.69 17.22 -4.62
N GLY A 48 11.04 18.24 -4.02
CA GLY A 48 11.41 19.65 -4.18
C GLY A 48 11.04 20.19 -5.57
N GLY A 49 10.33 21.31 -5.63
CA GLY A 49 9.81 21.85 -6.90
C GLY A 49 8.47 21.25 -7.31
N LEU A 50 7.76 22.00 -8.17
CA LEU A 50 6.44 21.66 -8.71
C LEU A 50 6.52 21.10 -10.14
N GLN A 51 7.72 20.69 -10.57
CA GLN A 51 7.99 20.12 -11.88
C GLN A 51 8.84 18.86 -11.71
N HIS A 52 8.61 17.87 -12.57
CA HIS A 52 9.33 16.59 -12.55
C HIS A 52 10.74 16.65 -13.18
N SER A 53 11.12 17.78 -13.77
CA SER A 53 12.43 17.93 -14.39
C SER A 53 13.52 18.08 -13.32
N ASP A 54 14.53 17.21 -13.37
CA ASP A 54 15.76 17.27 -12.57
C ASP A 54 15.60 17.12 -11.05
N VAL A 55 14.50 16.49 -10.59
CA VAL A 55 14.19 16.27 -9.15
C VAL A 55 14.55 14.86 -8.63
N GLY A 56 15.38 14.12 -9.36
CA GLY A 56 15.98 12.86 -8.87
C GLY A 56 15.03 11.65 -8.82
N ILE A 57 13.98 11.62 -9.65
CA ILE A 57 13.05 10.50 -9.75
C ILE A 57 13.70 9.35 -10.51
N SER A 58 13.83 8.18 -9.88
CA SER A 58 14.29 6.94 -10.54
C SER A 58 13.15 5.95 -10.79
N PHE A 59 12.11 5.98 -9.94
CA PHE A 59 10.94 5.12 -10.03
C PHE A 59 9.68 5.97 -10.03
N HIS A 60 8.78 5.68 -10.97
CA HIS A 60 7.52 6.39 -11.15
C HIS A 60 6.43 5.38 -11.53
N TYR A 61 5.39 5.26 -10.71
CA TYR A 61 4.23 4.41 -10.96
C TYR A 61 2.92 5.08 -10.55
N HIS A 62 1.81 4.60 -11.12
CA HIS A 62 0.49 5.23 -11.08
C HIS A 62 -0.62 4.26 -10.62
N PRO A 63 -0.70 3.91 -9.32
CA PRO A 63 -1.89 3.26 -8.79
C PRO A 63 -3.05 4.25 -8.76
N ASN A 64 -4.27 3.73 -8.71
CA ASN A 64 -5.49 4.50 -8.59
C ASN A 64 -6.23 4.10 -7.32
N LEU A 65 -6.75 5.08 -6.59
CA LEU A 65 -7.47 4.91 -5.34
C LEU A 65 -8.90 5.43 -5.43
N LYS A 66 -9.82 4.67 -4.87
CA LYS A 66 -11.21 5.07 -4.68
C LYS A 66 -11.65 4.69 -3.26
N VAL A 67 -12.18 5.65 -2.52
CA VAL A 67 -12.70 5.46 -1.16
C VAL A 67 -14.20 5.70 -1.19
N ILE A 68 -14.98 4.77 -0.64
CA ILE A 68 -16.45 4.82 -0.59
C ILE A 68 -16.89 4.67 0.86
N VAL A 69 -17.71 5.61 1.33
CA VAL A 69 -18.31 5.59 2.67
C VAL A 69 -19.82 5.58 2.51
N ASP A 70 -20.49 4.56 3.02
CA ASP A 70 -21.95 4.39 2.94
C ASP A 70 -22.53 4.54 1.51
N GLY A 71 -21.76 4.09 0.52
CA GLY A 71 -22.11 4.15 -0.90
C GLY A 71 -21.80 5.50 -1.58
N GLU A 72 -21.32 6.50 -0.84
CA GLU A 72 -20.86 7.77 -1.38
C GLU A 72 -19.33 7.78 -1.55
N GLN A 73 -18.86 8.22 -2.71
CA GLN A 73 -17.42 8.34 -2.94
C GLN A 73 -16.87 9.55 -2.18
N MET A 74 -15.82 9.31 -1.38
CA MET A 74 -15.03 10.38 -0.79
C MET A 74 -14.05 10.93 -1.85
N PRO A 75 -14.18 12.21 -2.26
CA PRO A 75 -13.29 12.78 -3.25
C PRO A 75 -11.91 13.04 -2.64
N ILE A 76 -10.86 12.67 -3.38
CA ILE A 76 -9.49 13.08 -3.10
C ILE A 76 -9.25 14.41 -3.82
N ALA A 77 -8.80 15.43 -3.09
CA ALA A 77 -8.62 16.75 -3.67
C ALA A 77 -7.45 16.76 -4.69
N PRO A 78 -7.52 17.57 -5.76
CA PRO A 78 -6.37 17.79 -6.61
C PRO A 78 -5.27 18.49 -5.82
N ASN A 79 -4.02 18.22 -6.16
CA ASN A 79 -2.83 18.72 -5.45
C ASN A 79 -2.65 18.18 -4.03
N THR A 80 -3.38 17.14 -3.60
CA THR A 80 -3.07 16.47 -2.33
C THR A 80 -1.63 15.97 -2.33
N GLY A 81 -0.86 16.36 -1.31
CA GLY A 81 0.56 16.04 -1.22
C GLY A 81 1.49 17.05 -1.92
N ILE A 82 0.96 18.19 -2.38
CA ILE A 82 1.74 19.26 -3.03
C ILE A 82 1.73 20.52 -2.16
N ASP A 83 2.88 21.18 -2.04
CA ASP A 83 3.08 22.40 -1.23
C ASP A 83 2.66 22.24 0.26
N GLN A 84 2.90 21.05 0.80
CA GLN A 84 2.58 20.74 2.20
C GLN A 84 3.62 21.29 3.18
N SER A 85 3.22 21.42 4.44
CA SER A 85 4.19 21.59 5.54
C SER A 85 5.22 20.46 5.51
N GLY A 86 6.50 20.80 5.58
CA GLY A 86 7.61 19.85 5.42
C GLY A 86 8.03 19.55 3.97
N CYS A 87 7.26 20.02 2.97
CA CYS A 87 7.59 19.94 1.54
C CYS A 87 7.02 21.15 0.78
N ARG A 88 7.36 22.37 1.23
CA ARG A 88 6.87 23.61 0.61
C ARG A 88 7.44 23.79 -0.78
N GLU A 89 6.62 24.34 -1.67
CA GLU A 89 6.93 24.51 -3.10
C GLU A 89 7.43 23.20 -3.75
N GLY A 90 6.97 22.06 -3.24
CA GLY A 90 7.42 20.73 -3.61
C GLY A 90 6.27 19.72 -3.66
N MET A 91 6.58 18.52 -4.13
CA MET A 91 5.66 17.39 -4.18
C MET A 91 6.17 16.29 -3.25
N ARG A 92 5.28 15.73 -2.44
CA ARG A 92 5.56 14.51 -1.67
C ARG A 92 5.81 13.35 -2.63
N TRP A 93 6.56 12.34 -2.19
CA TRP A 93 6.82 11.16 -3.04
C TRP A 93 5.54 10.44 -3.45
N VAL A 94 4.47 10.55 -2.67
CA VAL A 94 3.12 10.16 -3.10
C VAL A 94 2.23 11.41 -3.17
N HIS A 95 1.65 11.70 -4.32
CA HIS A 95 0.82 12.90 -4.49
C HIS A 95 -0.22 12.73 -5.60
N VAL A 96 -1.10 13.73 -5.74
CA VAL A 96 -2.17 13.77 -6.75
C VAL A 96 -2.07 15.06 -7.54
N HIS A 97 -2.11 14.99 -8.87
CA HIS A 97 -2.26 16.18 -9.72
C HIS A 97 -3.72 16.50 -9.98
N ASP A 98 -4.46 15.53 -10.50
CA ASP A 98 -5.85 15.68 -10.90
C ASP A 98 -6.73 14.74 -10.09
N SER A 99 -7.91 15.22 -9.70
CA SER A 99 -8.89 14.43 -8.97
C SER A 99 -9.92 13.79 -9.91
N SER A 100 -10.53 12.70 -9.44
CA SER A 100 -11.73 12.14 -10.03
C SER A 100 -12.87 12.23 -9.03
N GLU A 101 -13.98 12.85 -9.42
CA GLU A 101 -15.18 12.98 -8.56
C GLU A 101 -16.07 11.72 -8.58
N THR A 102 -15.91 10.85 -9.59
CA THR A 102 -16.85 9.72 -9.85
C THR A 102 -16.17 8.38 -10.15
N GLY A 103 -14.83 8.35 -10.19
CA GLY A 103 -14.04 7.15 -10.45
C GLY A 103 -12.76 7.15 -9.63
N PHE A 104 -11.81 6.29 -9.97
CA PHE A 104 -10.54 6.28 -9.26
C PHE A 104 -9.75 7.59 -9.45
N THR A 105 -9.12 8.05 -8.38
CA THR A 105 -8.13 9.13 -8.42
C THR A 105 -6.75 8.52 -8.57
N LYS A 106 -5.99 9.00 -9.56
CA LYS A 106 -4.63 8.53 -9.80
C LYS A 106 -3.69 9.11 -8.76
N LEU A 107 -2.94 8.23 -8.10
CA LEU A 107 -1.81 8.62 -7.27
C LEU A 107 -0.55 8.58 -8.12
N HIS A 108 0.34 9.52 -7.90
CA HIS A 108 1.70 9.53 -8.44
C HIS A 108 2.64 9.09 -7.34
N ILE A 109 3.38 8.01 -7.57
CA ILE A 109 4.44 7.57 -6.68
C ILE A 109 5.77 7.74 -7.38
N GLU A 110 6.61 8.61 -6.82
CA GLU A 110 7.84 9.10 -7.42
C GLU A 110 8.97 9.09 -6.40
N THR A 111 9.83 8.08 -6.48
CA THR A 111 10.87 7.82 -5.46
C THR A 111 12.28 7.81 -6.08
N PRO A 112 13.32 8.14 -5.29
CA PRO A 112 14.71 8.12 -5.77
C PRO A 112 15.26 6.70 -5.95
N ASP A 113 14.69 5.73 -5.24
CA ASP A 113 15.05 4.31 -5.26
C ASP A 113 13.79 3.43 -5.29
N LYS A 114 13.95 2.12 -5.51
CA LYS A 114 12.83 1.19 -5.45
C LYS A 114 12.41 1.02 -3.99
N MET A 115 11.17 1.41 -3.69
CA MET A 115 10.58 1.37 -2.35
C MET A 115 9.27 0.59 -2.37
N ASN A 116 8.95 -0.08 -1.27
CA ASN A 116 7.71 -0.79 -1.00
C ASN A 116 6.69 0.20 -0.44
N VAL A 117 6.12 1.06 -1.29
CA VAL A 117 5.26 2.15 -0.86
C VAL A 117 3.89 1.65 -0.41
N PRO A 118 3.54 1.75 0.90
CA PRO A 118 2.25 1.31 1.39
C PRO A 118 1.14 2.29 1.07
N LEU A 119 -0.09 1.78 0.92
CA LEU A 119 -1.30 2.58 0.81
C LEU A 119 -1.44 3.56 1.98
N GLY A 120 -1.11 3.13 3.20
CA GLY A 120 -1.13 3.98 4.39
C GLY A 120 -0.26 5.23 4.28
N ALA A 121 0.87 5.19 3.57
CA ALA A 121 1.73 6.36 3.38
C ALA A 121 1.00 7.51 2.66
N PHE A 122 0.09 7.18 1.72
CA PHE A 122 -0.75 8.20 1.08
C PHE A 122 -1.74 8.81 2.07
N PHE A 123 -2.38 8.01 2.91
CA PHE A 123 -3.31 8.53 3.92
C PHE A 123 -2.60 9.38 4.98
N GLU A 124 -1.36 9.07 5.34
CA GLU A 124 -0.54 9.95 6.19
C GLU A 124 -0.25 11.30 5.52
N ILE A 125 -0.03 11.30 4.20
CA ILE A 125 0.13 12.54 3.42
C ILE A 125 -1.20 13.30 3.37
N TRP A 126 -2.31 12.61 3.18
CA TRP A 126 -3.63 13.23 3.07
C TRP A 126 -4.11 13.85 4.41
N ASP A 127 -3.86 13.20 5.55
CA ASP A 127 -4.19 13.74 6.89
C ASP A 127 -3.50 15.08 7.20
N ARG A 128 -2.32 15.34 6.62
CA ARG A 128 -1.58 16.62 6.82
C ARG A 128 -2.33 17.83 6.30
N GLU A 129 -3.21 17.65 5.33
CA GLU A 129 -4.10 18.67 4.78
C GLU A 129 -5.52 18.60 5.38
N GLY A 130 -5.71 17.73 6.39
CA GLY A 130 -6.98 17.51 7.07
C GLY A 130 -7.87 16.47 6.42
N GLY A 131 -7.33 15.64 5.53
CA GLY A 131 -7.99 14.46 5.00
C GLY A 131 -8.15 13.32 6.01
N PRO A 132 -8.72 12.19 5.58
CA PRO A 132 -8.85 11.00 6.41
C PRO A 132 -7.49 10.41 6.75
N LYS A 133 -7.44 9.73 7.89
CA LYS A 133 -6.22 9.16 8.44
C LYS A 133 -6.32 7.66 8.46
N LEU A 134 -5.35 6.95 7.86
CA LEU A 134 -5.18 5.51 7.97
C LEU A 134 -3.72 5.24 8.33
N MET A 135 -3.45 4.96 9.61
CA MET A 135 -2.10 4.68 10.11
C MET A 135 -1.93 3.20 10.47
N GLY A 136 -0.69 2.72 10.31
CA GLY A 136 -0.24 1.39 10.69
C GLY A 136 1.20 1.39 11.18
N PRO A 137 1.76 0.21 11.49
CA PRO A 137 1.11 -1.12 11.50
C PRO A 137 0.41 -1.46 12.85
N ASP A 138 0.77 -0.77 13.94
CA ASP A 138 0.44 -1.20 15.30
C ASP A 138 -0.84 -0.57 15.88
N ASP A 139 -1.36 0.49 15.27
CA ASP A 139 -2.48 1.25 15.85
C ASP A 139 -3.80 1.10 15.09
N LYS A 140 -3.79 0.63 13.83
CA LYS A 140 -4.97 0.49 12.96
C LYS A 140 -5.94 1.66 13.12
N LYS A 141 -5.42 2.88 13.24
CA LYS A 141 -6.27 4.05 13.41
C LYS A 141 -6.66 4.57 12.06
N PHE A 142 -7.57 3.83 11.43
CA PHE A 142 -8.42 4.44 10.42
C PHE A 142 -9.42 5.32 11.15
N ASP A 143 -9.44 6.61 10.83
CA ASP A 143 -10.38 7.61 11.36
C ASP A 143 -10.73 8.55 10.20
N ILE A 144 -11.72 8.14 9.41
CA ILE A 144 -12.11 8.79 8.16
C ILE A 144 -12.90 10.07 8.42
N ASP A 145 -13.66 10.12 9.51
CA ASP A 145 -14.51 11.23 9.91
C ASP A 145 -13.86 12.17 10.95
N ARG A 146 -12.69 11.77 11.47
CA ARG A 146 -11.88 12.50 12.46
C ARG A 146 -12.60 12.63 13.81
N SER A 147 -13.49 11.70 14.13
CA SER A 147 -14.19 11.64 15.42
C SER A 147 -13.23 11.32 16.57
N GLY A 148 -12.06 10.77 16.27
CA GLY A 148 -11.12 10.21 17.25
C GLY A 148 -11.49 8.80 17.69
N ILE A 149 -12.54 8.21 17.10
CA ILE A 149 -12.90 6.81 17.21
C ILE A 149 -12.29 6.09 16.01
N SER A 150 -11.92 4.82 16.19
CA SER A 150 -11.42 4.03 15.09
C SER A 150 -12.58 3.61 14.19
N ASP A 151 -12.45 3.79 12.87
CA ASP A 151 -13.43 3.33 11.88
C ASP A 151 -13.64 1.82 11.96
N TRP A 152 -12.68 1.04 12.47
CA TRP A 152 -12.88 -0.38 12.70
C TRP A 152 -13.94 -0.69 13.76
N GLU A 153 -14.25 0.28 14.62
CA GLU A 153 -15.35 0.21 15.58
C GLU A 153 -16.67 0.61 14.93
N GLU A 154 -16.67 1.56 14.00
CA GLU A 154 -17.87 2.21 13.44
C GLU A 154 -18.35 1.62 12.10
N TYR A 155 -17.43 1.07 11.32
CA TYR A 155 -17.66 0.58 9.97
C TYR A 155 -17.26 -0.89 9.81
N ASP A 156 -17.93 -1.57 8.89
CA ASP A 156 -17.44 -2.78 8.23
C ASP A 156 -16.60 -2.35 7.03
N ILE A 157 -15.28 -2.58 7.11
CA ILE A 157 -14.30 -2.11 6.13
C ILE A 157 -13.87 -3.27 5.24
N SER A 158 -13.86 -3.04 3.93
CA SER A 158 -13.36 -3.98 2.93
C SER A 158 -12.48 -3.28 1.91
N MET A 159 -11.48 -4.00 1.39
CA MET A 159 -10.59 -3.50 0.35
C MET A 159 -10.52 -4.51 -0.80
N THR A 160 -10.55 -3.99 -2.03
CA THR A 160 -10.22 -4.77 -3.22
C THR A 160 -9.08 -4.12 -3.97
N VAL A 161 -8.28 -4.95 -4.63
CA VAL A 161 -7.21 -4.54 -5.53
C VAL A 161 -7.46 -5.25 -6.85
N ASN A 162 -7.67 -4.48 -7.92
CA ASN A 162 -8.00 -5.01 -9.24
C ASN A 162 -9.24 -5.94 -9.23
N GLY A 163 -10.17 -5.69 -8.31
CA GLY A 163 -11.39 -6.48 -8.12
C GLY A 163 -11.24 -7.72 -7.22
N ASP A 164 -10.03 -8.07 -6.81
CA ASP A 164 -9.76 -9.18 -5.89
C ASP A 164 -9.70 -8.68 -4.43
N SER A 165 -10.27 -9.46 -3.49
CA SER A 165 -10.24 -9.12 -2.07
C SER A 165 -8.82 -9.03 -1.54
N ASN A 166 -8.55 -8.03 -0.72
CA ASN A 166 -7.26 -7.82 -0.08
C ASN A 166 -7.47 -7.36 1.37
N ASP A 167 -6.70 -7.91 2.30
CA ASP A 167 -6.82 -7.70 3.75
C ASP A 167 -5.59 -7.01 4.36
N LYS A 168 -4.67 -6.50 3.53
CA LYS A 168 -3.47 -5.78 3.98
C LYS A 168 -3.74 -4.32 4.35
N PHE A 169 -4.81 -3.74 3.82
CA PHE A 169 -5.24 -2.35 4.06
C PHE A 169 -4.07 -1.36 4.00
N GLU A 170 -3.72 -0.74 5.12
CA GLU A 170 -2.67 0.26 5.23
C GLU A 170 -1.28 -0.27 4.87
N GLU A 171 -1.01 -1.56 5.06
CA GLU A 171 0.25 -2.23 4.72
C GLU A 171 0.31 -2.67 3.26
N TYR A 172 -0.75 -2.45 2.48
CA TYR A 172 -0.75 -2.86 1.08
C TYR A 172 0.30 -2.08 0.26
N VAL A 173 1.33 -2.80 -0.21
CA VAL A 173 2.38 -2.22 -1.08
C VAL A 173 1.85 -2.08 -2.50
N MET A 174 1.59 -0.83 -2.88
CA MET A 174 0.96 -0.47 -4.15
C MET A 174 1.87 -0.78 -5.35
N GLN A 175 1.30 -1.29 -6.43
CA GLN A 175 1.96 -1.52 -7.71
C GLN A 175 1.45 -0.56 -8.78
N ASP A 176 2.18 -0.49 -9.89
CA ASP A 176 1.77 0.32 -11.04
C ASP A 176 0.44 -0.19 -11.61
N HIS A 177 -0.47 0.75 -11.90
CA HIS A 177 -1.80 0.50 -12.46
C HIS A 177 -2.77 -0.28 -11.57
N ASP A 178 -2.50 -0.47 -10.28
CA ASP A 178 -3.49 -1.05 -9.38
C ASP A 178 -4.73 -0.16 -9.26
N ASP A 179 -5.91 -0.76 -9.37
CA ASP A 179 -7.18 -0.13 -9.00
C ASP A 179 -7.55 -0.57 -7.58
N ILE A 180 -7.37 0.31 -6.61
CA ILE A 180 -7.58 0.06 -5.18
C ILE A 180 -8.92 0.69 -4.77
N GLU A 181 -9.86 -0.15 -4.31
CA GLU A 181 -11.16 0.31 -3.81
C GLU A 181 -11.29 -0.04 -2.33
N LEU A 182 -11.48 0.99 -1.50
CA LEU A 182 -11.72 0.89 -0.06
C LEU A 182 -13.16 1.27 0.24
N ILE A 183 -13.91 0.35 0.83
CA ILE A 183 -15.35 0.50 1.09
C ILE A 183 -15.59 0.40 2.59
N LEU A 184 -16.23 1.41 3.15
CA LEU A 184 -16.67 1.51 4.52
C LEU A 184 -18.20 1.53 4.56
N VAL A 185 -18.79 0.64 5.34
CA VAL A 185 -20.25 0.57 5.54
C VAL A 185 -20.53 0.69 7.03
N SER A 186 -21.31 1.70 7.44
CA SER A 186 -21.67 1.94 8.83
C SER A 186 -22.40 0.72 9.45
N LYS A 187 -22.09 0.41 10.71
CA LYS A 187 -22.69 -0.70 11.48
C LYS A 187 -24.06 -0.39 12.07
#